data_AF-A0A920HIM6-F1
#
_entry.id   AF-A0A920HIM6-F1
#
_cell.length_a   1.000
_cell.length_b   1.000
_cell.length_c   1.000
_cell.angle_alpha   90.00
_cell.angle_beta   90.00
_cell.angle_gamma   90.00
#
_symmetry.space_group_name_H-M   'P 1'
#
loop_
_entity.id
_entity.type
_entity.pdbx_description
1 polymer ?
#
loop_
_entity_poly.entity_id
_entity_poly.type
_entity_poly.pdbx_seq_one_letter_code
_entity_poly.pdbx_strand_id
1 'polypeptide(L)'
;MKRGFLGNKALAGKINQQTLDVVTVSGYTNGEGVERLGGNVNRIFEVKRNMGDIHAFIEMHIEQGNNLYSSNTDIGIVEGIVVLSGGT
;
A
#
# COMPACT_ATOMS: atom_id res chain seq x y z
N MET A 1 9.18 0.34 -11.62
CA MET A 1 8.92 -0.54 -10.46
C MET A 1 7.49 -0.31 -9.97
N LYS A 2 6.51 -1.18 -10.25
CA LYS A 2 5.13 -1.04 -9.73
C LYS A 2 5.12 -1.54 -8.27
N ARG A 3 5.35 -0.64 -7.30
CA ARG A 3 5.36 -0.99 -5.87
C ARG A 3 3.98 -1.46 -5.37
N GLY A 4 4.02 -2.39 -4.42
CA GLY A 4 2.89 -3.12 -3.85
C GLY A 4 2.03 -2.26 -2.92
N PHE A 5 0.89 -1.84 -3.43
CA PHE A 5 -0.17 -1.20 -2.65
C PHE A 5 -1.51 -1.90 -2.86
N LEU A 6 -1.51 -3.19 -3.24
CA LEU A 6 -2.73 -3.91 -3.62
C LEU A 6 -3.75 -3.89 -2.48
N GLY A 7 -3.34 -4.19 -1.24
CA GLY A 7 -4.21 -4.18 -0.06
C GLY A 7 -4.79 -2.79 0.24
N ASN A 8 -3.96 -1.74 0.29
CA ASN A 8 -4.42 -0.37 0.54
C ASN A 8 -5.36 0.12 -0.57
N LYS A 9 -5.07 -0.22 -1.84
CA LYS A 9 -5.97 0.08 -2.95
C LYS A 9 -7.28 -0.70 -2.84
N ALA A 10 -7.26 -1.96 -2.39
CA ALA A 10 -8.46 -2.75 -2.20
C ALA A 10 -9.37 -2.15 -1.13
N LEU A 11 -8.81 -1.80 0.05
CA LEU A 11 -9.52 -1.10 1.12
C LEU A 11 -10.12 0.23 0.63
N ALA A 12 -9.37 0.99 -0.18
CA ALA A 12 -9.84 2.25 -0.76
C ALA A 12 -10.80 2.07 -1.95
N GLY A 13 -11.11 0.83 -2.37
CA GLY A 13 -11.93 0.56 -3.55
C GLY A 13 -11.31 0.99 -4.88
N LYS A 14 -9.97 1.11 -4.94
CA LYS A 14 -9.17 1.54 -6.10
C LYS A 14 -8.52 0.37 -6.84
N ILE A 15 -9.17 -0.79 -6.83
CA ILE A 15 -8.78 -1.97 -7.62
C ILE A 15 -9.90 -2.32 -8.61
N ASN A 16 -9.53 -2.96 -9.69
CA ASN A 16 -10.42 -3.49 -10.72
C ASN A 16 -9.83 -4.80 -11.28
N GLN A 17 -10.52 -5.44 -12.22
CA GLN A 17 -10.03 -6.69 -12.83
C GLN A 17 -8.64 -6.53 -13.45
N GLN A 18 -8.40 -5.45 -14.19
CA GLN A 18 -7.09 -5.16 -14.77
C GLN A 18 -5.97 -5.07 -13.72
N THR A 19 -6.29 -4.65 -12.49
CA THR A 19 -5.33 -4.65 -11.37
C THR A 19 -4.97 -6.07 -10.97
N LEU A 20 -5.94 -6.99 -10.95
CA LEU A 20 -5.73 -8.40 -10.60
C LEU A 20 -4.89 -9.12 -11.67
N ASP A 21 -5.03 -8.73 -12.94
CA ASP A 21 -4.32 -9.34 -14.07
C ASP A 21 -2.85 -8.88 -14.20
N VAL A 22 -2.41 -7.89 -13.40
CA VAL A 22 -1.01 -7.42 -13.43
C VAL A 22 -0.06 -8.50 -12.90
N VAL A 23 0.85 -8.96 -13.76
CA VAL A 23 1.98 -9.83 -13.38
C VAL A 23 2.96 -9.07 -12.50
N THR A 24 3.29 -9.66 -11.36
CA THR A 24 4.21 -9.13 -10.35
C THR A 24 5.62 -9.68 -10.55
N VAL A 25 6.58 -9.19 -9.75
CA VAL A 25 7.97 -9.69 -9.77
C VAL A 25 8.09 -11.16 -9.38
N SER A 26 7.07 -11.75 -8.76
CA SER A 26 7.03 -13.18 -8.43
C SER A 26 6.70 -14.07 -9.64
N GLY A 27 6.34 -13.49 -10.79
CA GLY A 27 5.88 -14.22 -11.97
C GLY A 27 4.38 -14.54 -11.97
N TYR A 28 3.69 -14.32 -10.84
CA TYR A 28 2.23 -14.46 -10.73
C TYR A 28 1.54 -13.11 -10.88
N THR A 29 0.31 -13.14 -11.39
CA THR A 29 -0.62 -12.01 -11.33
C THR A 29 -0.97 -11.65 -9.88
N ASN A 30 -1.47 -10.44 -9.65
CA ASN A 30 -1.97 -10.05 -8.33
C ASN A 30 -3.08 -10.99 -7.84
N GLY A 31 -3.99 -11.41 -8.72
CA GLY A 31 -5.07 -12.35 -8.40
C GLY A 31 -4.55 -13.72 -7.99
N GLU A 32 -3.65 -14.30 -8.77
CA GLU A 32 -3.00 -15.59 -8.43
C GLU A 32 -2.21 -15.48 -7.12
N GLY A 33 -1.55 -14.35 -6.88
CA GLY A 33 -0.85 -14.09 -5.63
C GLY A 33 -1.78 -14.15 -4.42
N VAL A 34 -2.99 -13.60 -4.53
CA VAL A 34 -4.01 -13.64 -3.47
C VAL A 34 -4.44 -15.08 -3.17
N GLU A 35 -4.76 -15.87 -4.19
CA GLU A 35 -5.17 -17.28 -4.04
C GLU A 35 -4.04 -18.12 -3.42
N ARG A 36 -2.80 -17.96 -3.89
CA ARG A 36 -1.63 -18.71 -3.39
C ARG A 36 -1.31 -18.43 -1.92
N LEU A 37 -1.65 -17.24 -1.44
CA LEU A 37 -1.49 -16.85 -0.04
C LEU A 37 -2.70 -17.24 0.83
N GLY A 38 -3.69 -17.95 0.26
CA GLY A 38 -4.88 -18.42 0.97
C GLY A 38 -6.04 -17.40 1.03
N GLY A 39 -5.95 -16.31 0.27
CA GLY A 39 -7.06 -15.38 0.07
C GLY A 39 -8.07 -15.89 -0.96
N ASN A 40 -9.17 -15.16 -1.15
CA ASN A 40 -10.19 -15.48 -2.15
C ASN A 40 -10.35 -14.29 -3.12
N VAL A 41 -9.91 -14.47 -4.36
CA VAL A 41 -9.89 -13.42 -5.38
C VAL A 41 -11.30 -12.99 -5.78
N ASN A 42 -12.27 -13.90 -5.75
CA ASN A 42 -13.66 -13.60 -6.11
C ASN A 42 -14.34 -12.67 -5.11
N ARG A 43 -13.80 -12.59 -3.89
CA ARG A 43 -14.32 -11.75 -2.80
C ARG A 43 -13.49 -10.50 -2.56
N ILE A 44 -12.40 -10.28 -3.30
CA ILE A 44 -11.46 -9.20 -3.01
C ILE A 44 -12.08 -7.80 -3.11
N PHE A 45 -13.11 -7.63 -3.93
CA PHE A 45 -13.82 -6.36 -4.07
C PHE A 45 -14.73 -6.03 -2.87
N GLU A 46 -15.05 -7.02 -2.03
CA GLU A 46 -15.86 -6.85 -0.82
C GLU A 46 -15.11 -6.12 0.30
N VAL A 47 -13.77 -6.11 0.27
CA VAL A 47 -12.95 -5.53 1.36
C VAL A 47 -12.97 -4.00 1.38
N LYS A 48 -13.55 -3.37 0.35
CA LYS A 48 -13.67 -1.91 0.24
C LYS A 48 -14.35 -1.33 1.48
N ARG A 49 -13.81 -0.23 1.98
CA ARG A 49 -14.42 0.56 3.06
C ARG A 49 -15.19 1.74 2.49
N ASN A 50 -16.37 1.98 3.05
CA ASN A 50 -17.20 3.12 2.71
C ASN A 50 -16.79 4.35 3.53
N MET A 51 -17.25 5.52 3.08
CA MET A 51 -17.10 6.74 3.87
C MET A 51 -17.78 6.56 5.23
N GLY A 52 -17.05 6.84 6.31
CA GLY A 52 -17.53 6.70 7.68
C GLY A 52 -17.19 5.36 8.36
N ASP A 53 -16.79 4.31 7.61
CA ASP A 53 -16.37 3.03 8.20
C ASP A 53 -15.07 3.17 9.04
N ILE A 54 -14.23 4.14 8.69
CA ILE A 54 -12.96 4.45 9.35
C ILE A 54 -12.96 5.93 9.71
N HIS A 55 -12.85 6.23 11.01
CA HIS A 55 -12.78 7.60 11.50
C HIS A 55 -11.39 8.23 11.27
N ALA A 56 -10.31 7.47 11.46
CA ALA A 56 -8.94 7.90 11.24
C ALA A 56 -8.02 6.71 10.93
N PHE A 57 -6.89 6.97 10.28
CA PHE A 57 -5.83 5.99 10.02
C PHE A 57 -4.49 6.57 10.49
N ILE A 58 -3.75 5.81 11.31
CA ILE A 58 -2.42 6.17 11.79
C ILE A 58 -1.45 5.13 11.27
N GLU A 59 -0.40 5.57 10.58
CA GLU A 59 0.71 4.73 10.14
C GLU A 59 1.97 5.13 10.90
N MET A 60 2.55 4.19 11.62
CA MET A 60 3.85 4.35 12.27
C MET A 60 4.89 3.64 11.42
N HIS A 61 5.97 4.34 11.11
CA HIS A 61 7.02 3.80 10.25
C HIS A 61 8.38 4.34 10.67
N ILE A 62 9.44 3.58 10.39
CA ILE A 62 10.81 4.07 10.53
C ILE A 62 11.09 5.17 9.50
N GLU A 63 12.00 6.09 9.80
CA GLU A 63 12.31 7.24 8.93
C GLU A 63 12.83 6.84 7.53
N GLN A 64 13.54 5.70 7.43
CA GLN A 64 14.29 5.27 6.24
C GLN A 64 15.40 6.25 5.79
N GLY A 65 15.69 7.26 6.61
CA GLY A 65 16.75 8.26 6.45
C GLY A 65 17.57 8.41 7.74
N ASN A 66 18.27 9.54 7.87
CA ASN A 66 19.15 9.83 9.00
C ASN A 66 18.80 11.13 9.73
N ASN A 67 17.69 11.80 9.41
CA ASN A 67 17.39 13.12 9.97
C ASN A 67 17.10 13.05 11.47
N LEU A 68 16.32 12.06 11.93
CA LEU A 68 16.03 11.85 13.35
C LEU A 68 17.30 11.59 14.14
N TYR A 69 18.18 10.75 13.60
CA TYR A 69 19.50 10.49 14.20
C TYR A 69 20.38 11.74 14.21
N SER A 70 20.55 12.42 13.07
CA SER A 70 21.38 13.63 12.95
C SER A 70 20.88 14.80 13.79
N SER A 71 19.58 14.87 14.07
CA SER A 71 18.98 15.89 14.93
C SER A 71 18.84 15.46 16.39
N ASN A 72 19.28 14.24 16.75
CA ASN A 72 19.08 13.65 18.08
C ASN A 72 17.62 13.74 18.55
N THR A 73 16.69 13.43 17.63
CA THR A 73 15.24 13.46 17.85
C THR A 73 14.69 12.03 17.86
N ASP A 74 13.94 11.67 18.90
CA ASP A 74 13.45 10.30 19.07
C ASP A 74 12.23 9.98 18.19
N ILE A 75 11.34 10.97 17.97
CA ILE A 75 10.07 10.79 17.25
C ILE A 75 9.86 11.97 16.30
N GLY A 76 9.63 11.66 15.02
CA GLY A 76 9.19 12.63 14.01
C GLY A 76 7.69 12.56 13.77
N ILE A 77 7.03 13.71 13.71
CA ILE A 77 5.66 13.83 13.20
C ILE A 77 5.74 14.15 11.71
N VAL A 78 5.18 13.28 10.87
CA VAL A 78 5.18 13.48 9.41
C VAL A 78 4.02 14.41 9.04
N GLU A 79 4.35 15.63 8.62
CA GLU A 79 3.35 16.64 8.20
C GLU A 79 3.04 16.56 6.69
N GLY A 80 3.87 15.86 5.92
CA GLY A 80 3.66 15.65 4.49
C GLY A 80 4.62 14.62 3.91
N ILE A 81 4.17 13.88 2.91
CA ILE A 81 4.99 12.93 2.16
C ILE A 81 5.29 13.56 0.79
N VAL A 82 6.55 13.89 0.54
CA VAL A 82 7.01 14.32 -0.79
C VAL A 82 7.45 13.09 -1.56
N VAL A 83 6.77 12.77 -2.66
CA VAL A 83 7.25 11.75 -3.59
C VAL A 83 8.43 12.33 -4.37
N LEU A 84 9.62 11.78 -4.18
CA LEU A 84 10.72 11.97 -5.13
C LEU A 84 10.35 11.21 -6.41
N SER A 85 9.74 11.90 -7.36
CA SER A 85 9.71 11.43 -8.75
C SER A 85 11.15 11.49 -9.25
N GLY A 86 11.81 10.34 -9.31
CA GLY A 86 13.11 10.22 -9.96
C GLY A 86 13.02 10.85 -11.35
N GLY A 87 13.83 11.88 -11.58
CA GLY A 87 14.07 12.41 -12.90
C GLY A 87 14.72 11.34 -13.79
N THR A 88 14.35 11.42 -15.07
CA THR A 88 14.72 10.59 -16.23
C THR A 88 14.15 9.18 -16.28
#